data_AF-C7JF51-F1
#
_entry.id   AF-C7JF51-F1
#
_cell.length_a   1.000
_cell.length_b   1.000
_cell.length_c   1.000
_cell.angle_alpha   90.00
_cell.angle_beta   90.00
_cell.angle_gamma   90.00
#
_symmetry.space_group_name_H-M   'P 1'
#
loop_
_entity.id
_entity.type
_entity.pdbx_description
1 polymer ?
#
loop_
_entity_poly.entity_id
_entity_poly.type
_entity_poly.pdbx_seq_one_letter_code
_entity_poly.pdbx_strand_id
1 'polypeptide(L)'
;MPIKHFIKGLTVCYFVCAVTVAAFAQSSLHNIAVCQLTAGHPVFCSKPFTGKAVMPLPLGSGAYYTCSITAGNITFCAAPYTGRTVIQQLNGVYASCLIELGQVKFCNLPYTGRAVIPAW
;
A
#
# COMPACT_ATOMS: atom_id res chain seq x y z
N MET A 1 -5.23 23.98 43.17
CA MET A 1 -3.78 23.85 43.45
C MET A 1 -3.66 23.66 44.97
N PRO A 2 -2.88 22.70 45.54
CA PRO A 2 -1.69 21.96 45.05
C PRO A 2 -2.02 20.50 44.66
N ILE A 3 -1.32 19.72 43.83
CA ILE A 3 0.11 19.37 43.59
C ILE A 3 0.64 18.20 44.48
N LYS A 4 0.67 17.01 43.83
CA LYS A 4 1.64 15.88 43.82
C LYS A 4 1.93 15.05 45.09
N HIS A 5 1.74 13.73 44.99
CA HIS A 5 2.77 12.68 44.71
C HIS A 5 2.15 11.30 45.06
N PHE A 6 1.95 10.39 44.10
CA PHE A 6 2.90 9.37 43.61
C PHE A 6 3.07 8.19 44.61
N ILE A 7 2.90 6.97 44.06
CA ILE A 7 3.55 5.69 44.43
C ILE A 7 2.67 4.60 45.11
N LYS A 8 2.74 3.41 44.47
CA LYS A 8 2.61 2.02 44.96
C LYS A 8 1.21 1.43 45.12
N GLY A 9 0.79 0.78 44.04
CA GLY A 9 0.70 -0.69 44.03
C GLY A 9 -0.60 -1.29 44.55
N LEU A 10 -1.35 -1.92 43.64
CA LEU A 10 -1.92 -3.22 43.95
C LEU A 10 -2.04 -4.05 42.67
N THR A 11 -1.09 -4.95 42.56
CA THR A 11 -1.11 -6.14 41.73
C THR A 11 -2.37 -6.98 42.02
N VAL A 12 -2.71 -7.82 41.04
CA VAL A 12 -3.53 -9.05 41.12
C VAL A 12 -4.94 -8.92 40.54
N CYS A 13 -5.04 -9.18 39.23
CA CYS A 13 -6.03 -10.13 38.73
C CYS A 13 -5.29 -11.07 37.78
N TYR A 14 -4.78 -12.13 38.39
CA TYR A 14 -4.17 -13.28 37.76
C TYR A 14 -5.30 -14.17 37.23
N PHE A 15 -5.62 -14.12 35.94
CA PHE A 15 -6.38 -15.19 35.28
C PHE A 15 -6.08 -15.23 33.77
N VAL A 16 -5.07 -16.04 33.45
CA VAL A 16 -4.91 -16.89 32.26
C VAL A 16 -5.86 -16.58 31.08
N CYS A 17 -5.41 -15.73 30.16
CA CYS A 17 -5.79 -15.79 28.75
C CYS A 17 -4.64 -15.19 27.95
N ALA A 18 -3.69 -16.04 27.59
CA ALA A 18 -2.60 -15.69 26.67
C ALA A 18 -3.20 -15.50 25.27
N VAL A 19 -3.74 -14.31 25.01
CA VAL A 19 -3.98 -13.82 23.66
C VAL A 19 -3.17 -12.54 23.53
N THR A 20 -1.89 -12.72 23.18
CA THR A 20 -1.10 -11.63 22.61
C THR A 20 -1.75 -11.25 21.29
N VAL A 21 -2.64 -10.27 21.30
CA VAL A 21 -2.93 -9.47 20.12
C VAL A 21 -1.67 -8.65 19.84
N ALA A 22 -0.72 -9.29 19.14
CA ALA A 22 0.32 -8.58 18.43
C ALA A 22 -0.39 -7.59 17.50
N ALA A 23 -0.10 -6.31 17.70
CA ALA A 23 -0.60 -5.24 16.86
C ALA A 23 -0.09 -5.45 15.43
N PHE A 24 -0.94 -5.92 14.53
CA PHE A 24 -0.68 -5.93 13.10
C PHE A 24 -1.59 -4.92 12.43
N ALA A 25 -1.08 -3.70 12.22
CA ALA A 25 -1.47 -2.77 11.16
C ALA A 25 -0.84 -1.40 11.45
N GLN A 26 -0.16 -0.71 10.54
CA GLN A 26 0.25 -0.94 9.16
C GLN A 26 1.46 -0.02 9.01
N SER A 27 2.61 -0.52 8.56
CA SER A 27 3.70 0.35 8.13
C SER A 27 3.27 1.09 6.87
N SER A 28 2.64 2.25 7.03
CA SER A 28 2.30 3.14 5.91
C SER A 28 3.51 3.93 5.40
N LEU A 29 4.69 3.29 5.33
CA LEU A 29 5.71 3.77 4.41
C LEU A 29 5.28 3.29 3.03
N HIS A 30 4.63 4.16 2.27
CA HIS A 30 4.45 3.96 0.84
C HIS A 30 5.86 3.90 0.22
N ASN A 31 6.44 2.72 0.11
CA ASN A 31 7.72 2.50 -0.54
C ASN A 31 7.46 2.26 -2.01
N ILE A 32 6.93 3.23 -2.75
CA ILE A 32 6.68 3.03 -4.17
C ILE A 32 8.04 2.92 -4.88
N ALA A 33 8.24 1.83 -5.62
CA ALA A 33 9.49 1.55 -6.30
C ALA A 33 9.25 0.97 -7.69
N VAL A 34 10.30 0.99 -8.53
CA VAL A 34 10.28 0.23 -9.79
C VAL A 34 10.67 -1.20 -9.48
N CYS A 35 9.75 -2.13 -9.73
CA CYS A 35 9.96 -3.56 -9.51
C CYS A 35 9.93 -4.32 -10.83
N GLN A 36 10.78 -5.35 -10.93
CA GLN A 36 10.70 -6.39 -11.95
C GLN A 36 9.69 -7.45 -11.48
N LEU A 37 8.75 -7.78 -12.35
CA LEU A 37 7.75 -8.81 -12.13
C LEU A 37 7.95 -9.98 -13.10
N THR A 38 7.69 -11.18 -12.60
CA THR A 38 7.64 -12.41 -13.39
C THR A 38 6.35 -13.14 -13.05
N ALA A 39 5.52 -13.41 -14.06
CA ALA A 39 4.21 -14.03 -13.88
C ALA A 39 3.37 -13.34 -12.79
N GLY A 40 3.40 -12.01 -12.75
CA GLY A 40 2.65 -11.19 -11.80
C GLY A 40 3.21 -11.15 -10.38
N HIS A 41 4.40 -11.69 -10.12
CA HIS A 41 5.04 -11.63 -8.81
C HIS A 41 6.29 -10.75 -8.86
N PRO A 42 6.48 -9.83 -7.90
CA PRO A 42 7.70 -9.02 -7.83
C PRO A 42 8.89 -9.91 -7.46
N VAL A 43 9.91 -9.94 -8.31
CA VAL A 43 11.16 -10.70 -8.08
C VAL A 43 12.29 -9.81 -7.56
N PHE A 44 12.25 -8.52 -7.91
CA PHE A 44 13.25 -7.54 -7.49
C PHE A 44 12.65 -6.14 -7.53
N CYS A 45 12.84 -5.34 -6.47
CA CYS A 45 12.48 -3.93 -6.44
C CYS A 45 13.74 -3.09 -6.30
N SER A 46 13.81 -2.02 -7.10
CA SER A 46 14.93 -1.07 -7.08
C SER A 46 14.68 0.05 -6.07
N LYS A 47 15.48 1.13 -6.17
CA LYS A 47 15.36 2.31 -5.32
C LYS A 47 13.97 2.96 -5.38
N PRO A 48 13.59 3.75 -4.36
CA PRO A 48 12.32 4.47 -4.34
C PRO A 48 12.10 5.28 -5.63
N PHE A 49 10.89 5.21 -6.17
CA PHE A 49 10.51 5.87 -7.40
C PHE A 49 10.26 7.36 -7.15
N THR A 50 10.64 8.18 -8.14
CA THR A 50 10.30 9.61 -8.18
C THR A 50 9.78 9.91 -9.59
N GLY A 51 8.61 10.53 -9.68
CA GLY A 51 7.94 10.80 -10.96
C GLY A 51 6.43 10.65 -10.86
N LYS A 52 5.76 10.39 -11.97
CA LYS A 52 4.31 10.12 -11.99
C LYS A 52 4.06 8.62 -12.14
N ALA A 53 3.17 8.06 -11.33
CA ALA A 53 2.68 6.69 -11.49
C ALA A 53 1.21 6.59 -11.11
N VAL A 54 0.58 5.48 -11.50
CA VAL A 54 -0.83 5.24 -11.22
C VAL A 54 -0.96 4.48 -9.90
N MET A 55 -1.68 5.05 -8.93
CA MET A 55 -1.84 4.47 -7.60
C MET A 55 -3.31 4.47 -7.19
N PRO A 56 -3.77 3.46 -6.41
CA PRO A 56 -5.10 3.48 -5.83
C PRO A 56 -5.16 4.53 -4.71
N LEU A 57 -6.22 5.32 -4.67
CA LEU A 57 -6.42 6.29 -3.58
C LEU A 57 -7.32 5.68 -2.48
N PRO A 58 -6.93 5.75 -1.19
CA PRO A 58 -7.69 5.14 -0.09
C PRO A 58 -9.00 5.87 0.23
N LEU A 59 -9.23 7.09 -0.26
CA LEU A 59 -10.49 7.81 -0.03
C LEU A 59 -11.60 7.30 -0.97
N GLY A 60 -12.27 6.23 -0.54
CA GLY A 60 -13.70 6.04 -0.79
C GLY A 60 -14.13 5.07 -1.90
N SER A 61 -13.25 4.64 -2.82
CA SER A 61 -13.68 3.75 -3.92
C SER A 61 -12.64 2.79 -4.51
N GLY A 62 -11.37 2.85 -4.07
CA GLY A 62 -10.31 2.06 -4.70
C GLY A 62 -9.99 2.49 -6.15
N ALA A 63 -10.44 3.70 -6.54
CA ALA A 63 -10.18 4.25 -7.86
C ALA A 63 -8.70 4.59 -8.05
N TYR A 64 -8.25 4.45 -9.31
CA TYR A 64 -6.87 4.66 -9.72
C TYR A 64 -6.65 6.08 -10.26
N TYR A 65 -5.63 6.75 -9.73
CA TYR A 65 -5.29 8.12 -10.09
C TYR A 65 -3.86 8.22 -10.57
N THR A 66 -3.59 9.20 -11.43
CA THR A 66 -2.20 9.59 -11.73
C THR A 66 -1.67 10.43 -10.58
N CYS A 67 -0.68 9.88 -9.86
CA CYS A 67 -0.08 10.49 -8.68
C CYS A 67 1.39 10.85 -8.92
N SER A 68 1.79 12.01 -8.42
CA SER A 68 3.18 12.43 -8.26
C SER A 68 3.76 11.76 -7.03
N ILE A 69 4.95 11.19 -7.19
CA ILE A 69 5.66 10.44 -6.18
C ILE A 69 7.05 11.04 -6.03
N THR A 70 7.49 11.22 -4.80
CA THR A 70 8.82 11.73 -4.46
C THR A 70 9.45 10.80 -3.44
N ALA A 71 10.57 10.19 -3.80
CA ALA A 71 11.29 9.24 -2.95
C ALA A 71 10.37 8.15 -2.36
N GLY A 72 9.53 7.55 -3.23
CA GLY A 72 8.59 6.50 -2.87
C GLY A 72 7.24 6.98 -2.31
N ASN A 73 7.16 8.21 -1.81
CA ASN A 73 5.95 8.72 -1.18
C ASN A 73 5.04 9.46 -2.17
N ILE A 74 3.73 9.20 -2.09
CA ILE A 74 2.71 9.95 -2.85
C ILE A 74 2.65 11.37 -2.30
N THR A 75 2.86 12.37 -3.15
CA THR A 75 2.78 13.79 -2.78
C THR A 75 1.48 14.44 -3.23
N PHE A 76 0.99 14.08 -4.41
CA PHE A 76 -0.21 14.66 -4.99
C PHE A 76 -0.84 13.69 -6.00
N CYS A 77 -2.17 13.62 -6.05
CA CYS A 77 -2.89 12.85 -7.06
C CYS A 77 -3.83 13.78 -7.84
N ALA A 78 -3.70 13.79 -9.16
CA ALA A 78 -4.34 14.81 -10.00
C ALA A 78 -5.76 14.43 -10.41
N ALA A 79 -5.88 13.44 -11.29
CA ALA A 79 -7.13 13.07 -11.94
C ALA A 79 -7.26 11.55 -12.05
N PRO A 80 -8.50 11.03 -12.16
CA PRO A 80 -8.74 9.62 -12.43
C PRO A 80 -7.98 9.17 -13.67
N TYR A 81 -7.36 8.00 -13.61
CA TYR A 81 -6.59 7.46 -14.71
C TYR A 81 -7.49 6.76 -15.73
N THR A 82 -7.18 6.87 -17.02
CA THR A 82 -7.78 6.08 -18.11
C THR A 82 -6.65 5.53 -18.96
N GLY A 83 -6.64 4.22 -19.19
CA GLY A 83 -5.58 3.52 -19.92
C GLY A 83 -5.20 2.19 -19.29
N ARG A 84 -4.06 1.62 -19.70
CA ARG A 84 -3.57 0.34 -19.16
C ARG A 84 -2.50 0.58 -18.10
N THR A 85 -2.67 -0.05 -16.94
CA THR A 85 -1.68 -0.01 -15.85
C THR A 85 -1.59 -1.35 -15.15
N VAL A 86 -0.49 -1.56 -14.41
CA VAL A 86 -0.25 -2.78 -13.64
C VAL A 86 -0.85 -2.62 -12.25
N ILE A 87 -1.69 -3.57 -11.85
CA ILE A 87 -2.49 -3.51 -10.61
C ILE A 87 -2.38 -4.84 -9.90
N GLN A 88 -2.32 -4.78 -8.57
CA GLN A 88 -2.44 -5.98 -7.75
C GLN A 88 -3.90 -6.42 -7.65
N GLN A 89 -4.16 -7.67 -8.02
CA GLN A 89 -5.47 -8.30 -7.86
C GLN A 89 -5.66 -8.82 -6.43
N LEU A 90 -6.89 -9.19 -6.09
CA LEU A 90 -7.27 -9.74 -4.77
C LEU A 90 -6.47 -11.00 -4.36
N ASN A 91 -5.97 -11.76 -5.34
CA ASN A 91 -5.13 -12.94 -5.12
C ASN A 91 -3.64 -12.61 -4.89
N GLY A 92 -3.28 -11.32 -4.82
CA GLY A 92 -1.90 -10.85 -4.65
C GLY A 92 -1.08 -10.76 -5.93
N VAL A 93 -1.61 -11.23 -7.07
CA VAL A 93 -0.92 -11.26 -8.37
C VAL A 93 -1.08 -9.92 -9.09
N TYR A 94 0.00 -9.41 -9.67
CA TYR A 94 -0.02 -8.21 -10.50
C TYR A 94 -0.38 -8.54 -11.94
N ALA A 95 -1.37 -7.82 -12.49
CA ALA A 95 -1.83 -7.97 -13.86
C ALA A 95 -1.92 -6.62 -14.58
N SER A 96 -1.84 -6.63 -15.91
CA SER A 96 -2.13 -5.43 -16.71
C SER A 96 -3.64 -5.28 -16.89
N CYS A 97 -4.20 -4.21 -16.34
CA CYS A 97 -5.63 -3.93 -16.36
C CYS A 97 -5.94 -2.66 -17.15
N LEU A 98 -7.09 -2.66 -17.84
CA LEU A 98 -7.69 -1.46 -18.41
C LEU A 98 -8.46 -0.73 -17.32
N ILE A 99 -8.15 0.54 -17.17
CA ILE A 99 -8.83 1.50 -16.30
C ILE A 99 -9.58 2.49 -17.17
N GLU A 100 -10.80 2.81 -16.78
CA GLU A 100 -11.60 3.86 -17.39
C GLU A 100 -12.18 4.73 -16.29
N LEU A 101 -11.85 6.02 -16.31
CA LEU A 101 -12.29 7.00 -15.31
C LEU A 101 -11.97 6.56 -13.87
N GLY A 102 -10.78 5.99 -13.67
CA GLY A 102 -10.29 5.48 -12.40
C GLY A 102 -10.83 4.10 -12.00
N GLN A 103 -11.75 3.50 -12.76
CA GLN A 103 -12.35 2.20 -12.43
C GLN A 103 -11.72 1.07 -13.25
N VAL A 104 -11.45 -0.07 -12.61
CA VAL A 104 -10.98 -1.28 -13.28
C VAL A 104 -12.12 -1.87 -14.12
N LYS A 105 -11.90 -2.02 -15.43
CA LYS A 105 -12.86 -2.64 -16.35
C LYS A 105 -12.55 -4.10 -16.59
N PHE A 106 -11.31 -4.40 -16.98
CA PHE A 106 -10.85 -5.77 -17.16
C PHE A 106 -9.35 -5.86 -16.86
N CYS A 107 -8.92 -7.03 -16.41
CA CYS A 107 -7.52 -7.38 -16.24
C CYS A 107 -7.15 -8.53 -17.17
N ASN A 108 -5.93 -8.49 -17.70
CA ASN A 108 -5.41 -9.56 -18.55
C ASN A 108 -4.65 -10.59 -17.71
N LEU A 109 -3.83 -11.38 -18.39
CA LEU A 109 -2.87 -12.32 -17.80
C LEU A 109 -1.89 -11.63 -16.82
N PRO A 110 -1.27 -12.40 -15.91
CA PRO A 110 -0.25 -11.91 -15.01
C PRO A 110 0.87 -11.15 -15.74
N TYR A 111 1.27 -10.01 -15.18
CA TYR A 111 2.23 -9.12 -15.82
C TYR A 111 3.67 -9.60 -15.65
N THR A 112 4.46 -9.55 -16.72
CA THR A 112 5.90 -9.80 -16.69
C THR A 112 6.63 -8.61 -17.30
N GLY A 113 7.61 -8.06 -16.58
CA GLY A 113 8.30 -6.83 -16.96
C GLY A 113 8.51 -5.88 -15.78
N ARG A 114 8.87 -4.63 -16.06
CA ARG A 114 9.05 -3.60 -15.03
C ARG A 114 7.77 -2.83 -14.80
N ALA A 115 7.37 -2.65 -13.53
CA ALA A 115 6.25 -1.81 -13.16
C ALA A 115 6.57 -0.98 -11.91
N VAL A 116 5.87 0.14 -11.74
CA VAL A 116 5.94 0.96 -10.54
C VAL A 116 4.82 0.51 -9.60
N ILE A 117 5.18 -0.06 -8.45
CA ILE A 117 4.24 -0.63 -7.49
C ILE A 117 4.69 -0.30 -6.06
N PRO A 118 3.79 -0.39 -5.06
CA PRO A 118 4.21 -0.37 -3.66
C PRO A 118 5.16 -1.54 -3.38
N ALA A 119 6.37 -1.25 -2.90
CA ALA A 119 7.29 -2.25 -2.39
C ALA A 119 6.96 -2.56 -0.92
N TRP A 120 7.03 -3.84 -0.59
CA TRP A 120 6.68 -4.45 0.69
C TRP A 120 7.78 -4.25 1.73
#